data_AF-A0A7X6SMV3-F1
#
_entry.id   AF-A0A7X6SMV3-F1
#
_cell.length_a   1.000
_cell.length_b   1.000
_cell.length_c   1.000
_cell.angle_alpha   90.00
_cell.angle_beta   90.00
_cell.angle_gamma   90.00
#
_symmetry.space_group_name_H-M   'P 1'
#
loop_
_entity.id
_entity.type
_entity.pdbx_description
1 polymer ?
#
loop_
_entity_poly.entity_id
_entity_poly.type
_entity_poly.pdbx_seq_one_letter_code
_entity_poly.pdbx_strand_id
1 'polypeptide(L)'
;MKKNIGKAFETLFNIKANKIEKLLKDYRLNDLLITPGIIPGLTIEQHEMIGVLNKWTRAITAENFSYKKNADPKDTARYLYSLIGGRKSEIFIALLFNKNDELIKSVRLAEGGVNSALIYPQSLSRTAVEYDAASIVIAHNHPSGHPEFSTDDKNTWQNLRENLKAINVEISDCFVIGDGNFCSKDYPYPKEFNQSASTKIQLDVPQKRNDLQYRESLSHRLSSYTNLEKSVVSDIALKIAETALNESPNQNIKINGPIAAAQEIERIVNHTGADSGVLFLNTKNQVIGNKTVKIPITDCQRKILTANALKHNAVGAILFRRELEEKPAGTPLLKNSDYTAHNAIEKHLKNAGIKLVDSFVFQQQDDQFVFVSLNTESTESIQLSQSPPKSTRRNRT
;
A
#
# COMPACT_ATOMS: atom_id res chain seq x y z
N MET A 1 14.00 -17.90 -34.18
CA MET A 1 14.07 -16.79 -33.21
C MET A 1 15.49 -16.24 -33.05
N LYS A 2 16.49 -17.03 -32.60
CA LYS A 2 17.87 -16.55 -32.34
C LYS A 2 18.55 -15.84 -33.53
N LYS A 3 18.43 -16.37 -34.76
CA LYS A 3 18.94 -15.72 -35.98
C LYS A 3 18.30 -14.36 -36.29
N ASN A 4 17.03 -14.16 -35.96
CA ASN A 4 16.34 -12.89 -36.16
C ASN A 4 16.81 -11.86 -35.11
N ILE A 5 17.07 -12.31 -33.88
CA ILE A 5 17.63 -11.46 -32.82
C ILE A 5 19.06 -11.03 -33.17
N GLY A 6 19.90 -11.95 -33.65
CA GLY A 6 21.25 -11.63 -34.11
C GLY A 6 21.26 -10.53 -35.18
N LYS A 7 20.41 -10.68 -36.22
CA LYS A 7 20.24 -9.66 -37.26
C LYS A 7 19.72 -8.32 -36.74
N ALA A 8 18.81 -8.33 -35.77
CA ALA A 8 18.31 -7.11 -35.16
C ALA A 8 19.42 -6.35 -34.42
N PHE A 9 20.29 -7.05 -33.69
CA PHE A 9 21.43 -6.43 -33.03
C PHE A 9 22.46 -5.88 -34.01
N GLU A 10 22.67 -6.59 -35.12
CA GLU A 10 23.56 -6.12 -36.19
C GLU A 10 23.01 -4.87 -36.87
N THR A 11 21.70 -4.81 -37.10
CA THR A 11 21.05 -3.66 -37.74
C THR A 11 20.97 -2.44 -36.81
N LEU A 12 20.54 -2.64 -35.56
CA LEU A 12 20.26 -1.55 -34.63
C LEU A 12 21.49 -1.03 -33.91
N PHE A 13 22.47 -1.89 -33.63
CA PHE A 13 23.63 -1.55 -32.80
C PHE A 13 24.97 -1.78 -33.51
N ASN A 14 24.97 -2.24 -34.76
CA ASN A 14 26.19 -2.61 -35.49
C ASN A 14 27.02 -3.67 -34.76
N ILE A 15 26.36 -4.65 -34.13
CA ILE A 15 27.00 -5.77 -33.44
C ILE A 15 26.81 -7.04 -34.26
N LYS A 16 27.91 -7.65 -34.73
CA LYS A 16 27.88 -8.86 -35.59
C LYS A 16 26.90 -9.93 -35.06
N ALA A 17 25.95 -10.36 -35.90
CA ALA A 17 24.90 -11.29 -35.52
C ALA A 17 25.44 -12.60 -34.90
N ASN A 18 26.48 -13.18 -35.51
CA ASN A 18 27.10 -14.43 -35.04
C ASN A 18 27.60 -14.36 -33.59
N LYS A 19 28.02 -13.17 -33.13
CA LYS A 19 28.48 -12.95 -31.76
C LYS A 19 27.32 -13.02 -30.76
N ILE A 20 26.21 -12.36 -31.08
CA ILE A 20 24.98 -12.40 -30.28
C ILE A 20 24.37 -13.79 -30.30
N GLU A 21 24.32 -14.46 -31.45
CA GLU A 21 23.83 -15.83 -31.56
C GLU A 21 24.63 -16.82 -30.71
N LYS A 22 25.95 -16.62 -30.58
CA LYS A 22 26.80 -17.41 -29.67
C LYS A 22 26.47 -17.13 -28.21
N LEU A 23 26.35 -15.86 -27.81
CA LEU A 23 25.99 -15.48 -26.43
C LEU A 23 24.61 -15.98 -26.03
N LEU A 24 23.65 -16.00 -26.96
CA LEU A 24 22.30 -16.54 -26.73
C LEU A 24 22.25 -18.06 -26.53
N LYS A 25 23.40 -18.75 -26.57
CA LYS A 25 23.52 -20.14 -26.11
C LYS A 25 23.63 -20.23 -24.59
N ASP A 26 24.36 -19.28 -24.00
CA ASP A 26 24.75 -19.29 -22.59
C ASP A 26 24.00 -18.24 -21.75
N TYR A 27 23.45 -17.20 -22.40
CA TYR A 27 22.76 -16.07 -21.78
C TYR A 27 21.39 -15.82 -22.43
N ARG A 28 20.46 -15.22 -21.69
CA ARG A 28 19.12 -14.85 -22.19
C ARG A 28 19.20 -13.53 -22.94
N LEU A 29 18.25 -13.29 -23.85
CA LEU A 29 18.14 -11.98 -24.52
C LEU A 29 18.01 -10.85 -23.50
N ASN A 30 17.18 -11.05 -22.46
CA ASN A 30 16.97 -10.03 -21.45
C ASN A 30 18.25 -9.75 -20.63
N ASP A 31 19.13 -10.75 -20.43
CA ASP A 31 20.44 -10.53 -19.79
C ASP A 31 21.31 -9.57 -20.61
N LEU A 32 21.27 -9.71 -21.94
CA LEU A 32 21.99 -8.84 -22.87
C LEU A 32 21.41 -7.41 -22.90
N LEU A 33 20.10 -7.24 -22.69
CA LEU A 33 19.44 -5.93 -22.68
C LEU A 33 19.53 -5.21 -21.32
N ILE A 34 19.53 -5.95 -20.22
CA ILE A 34 19.65 -5.40 -18.86
C ILE A 34 21.10 -5.18 -18.47
N THR A 35 22.01 -6.06 -18.90
CA THR A 35 23.44 -5.94 -18.64
C THR A 35 24.21 -6.05 -19.95
N PRO A 36 24.23 -4.98 -20.77
CA PRO A 36 24.90 -5.01 -22.07
C PRO A 36 26.39 -5.34 -21.97
N GLY A 37 27.03 -5.06 -20.83
CA GLY A 37 28.42 -5.44 -20.54
C GLY A 37 28.73 -6.94 -20.61
N ILE A 38 27.74 -7.83 -20.66
CA ILE A 38 27.93 -9.26 -20.97
C ILE A 38 28.46 -9.45 -22.40
N ILE A 39 28.13 -8.53 -23.32
CA ILE A 39 28.60 -8.57 -24.71
C ILE A 39 30.06 -8.05 -24.73
N PRO A 40 31.06 -8.91 -24.97
CA PRO A 40 32.46 -8.52 -24.81
C PRO A 40 32.89 -7.53 -25.90
N GLY A 41 33.53 -6.42 -25.56
CA GLY A 41 34.01 -5.44 -26.55
C GLY A 41 32.91 -4.58 -27.18
N LEU A 42 31.87 -4.24 -26.42
CA LEU A 42 30.98 -3.13 -26.79
C LEU A 42 31.70 -1.79 -26.67
N THR A 43 31.36 -0.86 -27.56
CA THR A 43 31.66 0.56 -27.37
C THR A 43 30.72 1.17 -26.33
N ILE A 44 31.11 2.32 -25.77
CA ILE A 44 30.28 3.08 -24.82
C ILE A 44 28.93 3.44 -25.47
N GLU A 45 28.94 3.91 -26.71
CA GLU A 45 27.73 4.26 -27.46
C GLU A 45 26.78 3.07 -27.64
N GLN A 46 27.30 1.88 -27.98
CA GLN A 46 26.48 0.67 -28.10
C GLN A 46 25.88 0.25 -26.75
N HIS A 47 26.65 0.37 -25.68
CA HIS A 47 26.18 0.07 -24.33
C HIS A 47 25.02 0.99 -23.94
N GLU A 48 25.16 2.29 -24.19
CA GLU A 48 24.12 3.29 -23.93
C GLU A 48 22.88 3.04 -24.80
N MET A 49 23.05 2.79 -26.10
CA MET A 49 21.94 2.61 -27.04
C MET A 49 21.10 1.37 -26.71
N ILE A 50 21.74 0.26 -26.31
CA ILE A 50 21.02 -0.93 -25.81
C ILE A 50 20.26 -0.60 -24.52
N GLY A 51 20.89 0.15 -23.61
CA GLY A 51 20.25 0.61 -22.37
C GLY A 51 19.04 1.52 -22.61
N VAL A 52 19.13 2.44 -23.56
CA VAL A 52 18.04 3.32 -23.99
C VAL A 52 16.92 2.50 -24.61
N LEU A 53 17.21 1.57 -25.53
CA LEU A 53 16.18 0.72 -26.13
C LEU A 53 15.43 -0.09 -25.07
N ASN A 54 16.14 -0.67 -24.09
CA ASN A 54 15.52 -1.41 -23.00
C ASN A 54 14.60 -0.51 -22.15
N LYS A 55 15.07 0.69 -21.78
CA LYS A 55 14.25 1.67 -21.05
C LYS A 55 13.01 2.08 -21.85
N TRP A 56 13.16 2.39 -23.13
CA TRP A 56 12.08 2.78 -24.04
C TRP A 56 11.06 1.66 -24.25
N THR A 57 11.52 0.43 -24.48
CA THR A 57 10.63 -0.72 -24.66
C THR A 57 9.77 -0.95 -23.41
N ARG A 58 10.38 -0.82 -22.21
CA ARG A 58 9.66 -0.91 -20.94
C ARG A 58 8.71 0.27 -20.73
N ALA A 59 9.12 1.49 -21.08
CA ALA A 59 8.30 2.69 -20.96
C ALA A 59 7.08 2.65 -21.91
N ILE A 60 7.28 2.34 -23.19
CA ILE A 60 6.19 2.18 -24.18
C ILE A 60 5.22 1.07 -23.74
N THR A 61 5.74 -0.04 -23.22
CA THR A 61 4.87 -1.12 -22.71
C THR A 61 4.13 -0.70 -21.44
N ALA A 62 4.70 0.16 -20.60
CA ALA A 62 4.01 0.71 -19.45
C ALA A 62 2.99 1.81 -19.81
N GLU A 63 3.28 2.65 -20.81
CA GLU A 63 2.43 3.77 -21.27
C GLU A 63 1.27 3.32 -22.17
N ASN A 64 1.48 2.35 -23.06
CA ASN A 64 0.42 1.84 -23.93
C ASN A 64 -0.67 1.07 -23.16
N PHE A 65 -0.42 0.76 -21.89
CA PHE A 65 -1.42 0.23 -20.99
C PHE A 65 -1.82 1.32 -20.00
N SER A 66 -2.90 2.06 -20.32
CA SER A 66 -3.89 2.39 -19.28
C SER A 66 -4.42 1.04 -18.80
N TYR A 67 -3.65 0.39 -17.91
CA TYR A 67 -3.87 -1.01 -17.59
C TYR A 67 -5.19 -1.10 -16.81
N LYS A 68 -6.22 -1.58 -17.49
CA LYS A 68 -7.44 -2.05 -16.85
C LYS A 68 -7.26 -3.54 -16.64
N LYS A 69 -7.48 -4.01 -15.42
CA LYS A 69 -7.43 -5.43 -15.10
C LYS A 69 -8.46 -6.14 -16.00
N ASN A 70 -7.93 -6.97 -16.89
CA ASN A 70 -8.68 -7.70 -17.90
C ASN A 70 -8.81 -9.16 -17.47
N ALA A 71 -9.75 -9.89 -18.06
CA ALA A 71 -9.98 -11.30 -17.77
C ALA A 71 -8.87 -12.24 -18.27
N ASP A 72 -8.02 -11.81 -19.23
CA ASP A 72 -6.89 -12.61 -19.71
C ASP A 72 -5.62 -12.36 -18.85
N PRO A 73 -5.14 -13.34 -18.07
CA PRO A 73 -3.93 -13.22 -17.27
C PRO A 73 -2.68 -12.89 -18.10
N LYS A 74 -2.67 -13.18 -19.40
CA LYS A 74 -1.53 -12.87 -20.28
C LYS A 74 -1.30 -11.37 -20.44
N ASP A 75 -2.34 -10.56 -20.42
CA ASP A 75 -2.21 -9.11 -20.51
C ASP A 75 -1.59 -8.55 -19.22
N THR A 76 -2.05 -9.03 -18.06
CA THR A 76 -1.43 -8.74 -16.77
C THR A 76 0.03 -9.15 -16.76
N ALA A 77 0.35 -10.35 -17.25
CA ALA A 77 1.71 -10.86 -17.30
C ALA A 77 2.61 -10.05 -18.25
N ARG A 78 2.10 -9.59 -19.41
CA ARG A 78 2.80 -8.67 -20.33
C ARG A 78 3.17 -7.37 -19.63
N TYR A 79 2.19 -6.76 -18.97
CA TYR A 79 2.39 -5.53 -18.22
C TYR A 79 3.41 -5.74 -17.09
N LEU A 80 3.25 -6.79 -16.29
CA LEU A 80 4.19 -7.12 -15.21
C LEU A 80 5.60 -7.44 -15.71
N TYR A 81 5.74 -8.15 -16.84
CA TYR A 81 7.05 -8.41 -17.44
C TYR A 81 7.76 -7.11 -17.83
N SER A 82 7.03 -6.10 -18.31
CA SER A 82 7.63 -4.77 -18.56
C SER A 82 8.17 -4.11 -17.29
N LEU A 83 7.54 -4.36 -16.14
CA LEU A 83 7.92 -3.78 -14.86
C LEU A 83 9.05 -4.54 -14.15
N ILE A 84 9.01 -5.88 -14.12
CA ILE A 84 9.92 -6.69 -13.31
C ILE A 84 10.61 -7.85 -14.07
N GLY A 85 10.29 -8.04 -15.35
CA GLY A 85 10.77 -9.16 -16.17
C GLY A 85 12.30 -9.26 -16.27
N GLY A 86 12.80 -10.48 -16.03
CA GLY A 86 14.19 -10.92 -16.10
C GLY A 86 15.21 -10.03 -15.37
N ARG A 87 14.78 -9.38 -14.29
CA ARG A 87 15.69 -8.77 -13.31
C ARG A 87 16.53 -9.85 -12.63
N LYS A 88 17.77 -9.48 -12.30
CA LYS A 88 18.73 -10.36 -11.60
C LYS A 88 18.45 -10.48 -10.10
N SER A 89 17.83 -9.45 -9.52
CA SER A 89 17.22 -9.46 -8.20
C SER A 89 15.74 -9.83 -8.31
N GLU A 90 15.22 -10.44 -7.25
CA GLU A 90 13.78 -10.64 -7.09
C GLU A 90 13.13 -9.32 -6.67
N ILE A 91 12.18 -8.84 -7.46
CA ILE A 91 11.42 -7.63 -7.20
C ILE A 91 9.97 -8.02 -6.95
N PHE A 92 9.46 -7.66 -5.78
CA PHE A 92 8.05 -7.83 -5.44
C PHE A 92 7.30 -6.52 -5.68
N ILE A 93 6.19 -6.59 -6.42
CA ILE A 93 5.38 -5.44 -6.82
C ILE A 93 3.90 -5.69 -6.54
N ALA A 94 3.17 -4.63 -6.21
CA ALA A 94 1.72 -4.61 -6.15
C ALA A 94 1.15 -3.65 -7.19
N LEU A 95 0.13 -4.10 -7.90
CA LEU A 95 -0.72 -3.29 -8.75
C LEU A 95 -2.01 -2.99 -7.96
N LEU A 96 -2.31 -1.70 -7.76
CA LEU A 96 -3.46 -1.23 -7.00
C LEU A 96 -4.57 -0.81 -7.96
N PHE A 97 -5.78 -1.32 -7.75
CA PHE A 97 -6.92 -1.06 -8.63
C PHE A 97 -8.05 -0.36 -7.90
N ASN A 98 -8.78 0.49 -8.61
CA ASN A 98 -10.04 1.03 -8.12
C ASN A 98 -11.20 0.03 -8.31
N LYS A 99 -12.43 0.42 -7.93
CA LYS A 99 -13.63 -0.43 -8.04
C LYS A 99 -14.03 -0.76 -9.49
N ASN A 100 -13.51 0.00 -10.46
CA ASN A 100 -13.75 -0.21 -11.89
C ASN A 100 -12.64 -1.06 -12.52
N ASP A 101 -11.77 -1.69 -11.71
CA ASP A 101 -10.61 -2.48 -12.16
C ASP A 101 -9.57 -1.65 -12.94
N GLU A 102 -9.53 -0.33 -12.75
CA GLU A 102 -8.54 0.55 -13.37
C GLU A 102 -7.30 0.67 -12.47
N LEU A 103 -6.11 0.55 -13.06
CA LEU A 103 -4.86 0.68 -12.32
C LEU A 103 -4.71 2.10 -11.79
N ILE A 104 -4.65 2.23 -10.48
CA ILE A 104 -4.33 3.47 -9.77
C ILE A 104 -2.81 3.67 -9.76
N LYS A 105 -2.07 2.63 -9.35
CA LYS A 105 -0.62 2.70 -9.17
C LYS A 105 0.03 1.32 -9.16
N SER A 106 1.25 1.24 -9.68
CA SER A 106 2.17 0.12 -9.47
C SER A 106 3.20 0.49 -8.40
N VAL A 107 3.30 -0.29 -7.33
CA VAL A 107 4.18 -0.02 -6.18
C VAL A 107 5.14 -1.17 -5.98
N ARG A 108 6.45 -0.90 -5.99
CA ARG A 108 7.47 -1.89 -5.59
C ARG A 108 7.46 -2.00 -4.07
N LEU A 109 7.21 -3.19 -3.57
CA LEU A 109 7.10 -3.47 -2.14
C LEU A 109 8.41 -3.94 -1.52
N ALA A 110 9.19 -4.70 -2.29
CA ALA A 110 10.48 -5.20 -1.84
C ALA A 110 11.40 -5.47 -3.04
N GLU A 111 12.70 -5.38 -2.81
CA GLU A 111 13.74 -5.83 -3.72
C GLU A 111 14.71 -6.69 -2.90
N GLY A 112 14.77 -7.97 -3.22
CA GLY A 112 15.54 -8.98 -2.50
C GLY A 112 16.90 -9.24 -3.14
N GLY A 113 17.79 -9.88 -2.36
CA GLY A 113 18.98 -10.56 -2.85
C GLY A 113 18.65 -11.94 -3.44
N VAL A 114 19.64 -12.82 -3.54
CA VAL A 114 19.53 -14.14 -4.20
C VAL A 114 18.50 -15.09 -3.54
N ASN A 115 18.08 -14.85 -2.29
CA ASN A 115 17.36 -15.85 -1.47
C ASN A 115 15.94 -15.47 -1.00
N SER A 116 15.45 -14.24 -1.23
CA SER A 116 14.03 -13.80 -1.11
C SER A 116 13.94 -12.28 -0.89
N ALA A 117 12.81 -11.69 -1.28
CA ALA A 117 12.44 -10.33 -0.92
C ALA A 117 11.53 -10.35 0.33
N LEU A 118 11.97 -9.74 1.44
CA LEU A 118 11.17 -9.65 2.67
C LEU A 118 10.03 -8.64 2.49
N ILE A 119 8.78 -9.11 2.55
CA ILE A 119 7.58 -8.28 2.40
C ILE A 119 6.93 -8.11 3.77
N TYR A 120 6.68 -6.85 4.16
CA TYR A 120 5.96 -6.52 5.38
C TYR A 120 4.47 -6.32 5.06
N PRO A 121 3.55 -7.20 5.54
CA PRO A 121 2.12 -7.09 5.24
C PRO A 121 1.51 -5.73 5.63
N GLN A 122 1.97 -5.12 6.72
CA GLN A 122 1.52 -3.78 7.14
C GLN A 122 1.83 -2.72 6.09
N SER A 123 2.96 -2.82 5.39
CA SER A 123 3.36 -1.86 4.35
C SER A 123 2.42 -1.95 3.14
N LEU A 124 2.03 -3.16 2.76
CA LEU A 124 1.04 -3.37 1.70
C LEU A 124 -0.35 -2.85 2.14
N SER A 125 -0.80 -3.17 3.34
CA SER A 125 -2.08 -2.69 3.88
C SER A 125 -2.13 -1.16 3.96
N ARG A 126 -1.05 -0.50 4.40
CA ARG A 126 -0.95 0.96 4.42
C ARG A 126 -1.01 1.54 3.01
N THR A 127 -0.27 0.96 2.07
CA THR A 127 -0.28 1.37 0.67
C THR A 127 -1.68 1.24 0.07
N ALA A 128 -2.39 0.15 0.38
CA ALA A 128 -3.77 -0.05 -0.10
C ALA A 128 -4.72 1.05 0.39
N VAL A 129 -4.61 1.43 1.67
CA VAL A 129 -5.41 2.53 2.25
C VAL A 129 -5.01 3.89 1.69
N GLU A 130 -3.72 4.16 1.52
CA GLU A 130 -3.22 5.45 1.00
C GLU A 130 -3.73 5.76 -0.41
N TYR A 131 -3.85 4.74 -1.26
CA TYR A 131 -4.32 4.87 -2.65
C TYR A 131 -5.79 4.49 -2.85
N ASP A 132 -6.57 4.30 -1.78
CA ASP A 132 -7.98 3.86 -1.84
C ASP A 132 -8.18 2.63 -2.76
N ALA A 133 -7.28 1.66 -2.67
CA ALA A 133 -7.30 0.46 -3.51
C ALA A 133 -8.52 -0.41 -3.16
N ALA A 134 -9.32 -0.75 -4.16
CA ALA A 134 -10.43 -1.69 -4.03
C ALA A 134 -9.95 -3.15 -4.15
N SER A 135 -8.99 -3.40 -5.03
CA SER A 135 -8.35 -4.71 -5.19
C SER A 135 -6.87 -4.56 -5.54
N ILE A 136 -6.12 -5.64 -5.32
CA ILE A 136 -4.68 -5.69 -5.57
C ILE A 136 -4.35 -6.93 -6.42
N VAL A 137 -3.39 -6.78 -7.33
CA VAL A 137 -2.63 -7.91 -7.90
C VAL A 137 -1.22 -7.81 -7.38
N ILE A 138 -0.71 -8.89 -6.79
CA ILE A 138 0.71 -8.96 -6.39
C ILE A 138 1.49 -9.76 -7.41
N ALA A 139 2.77 -9.44 -7.57
CA ALA A 139 3.65 -10.18 -8.45
C ALA A 139 5.10 -10.10 -8.01
N HIS A 140 5.88 -11.11 -8.40
CA HIS A 140 7.33 -11.08 -8.30
C HIS A 140 7.99 -11.81 -9.47
N ASN A 141 9.26 -11.50 -9.71
CA ASN A 141 10.04 -12.19 -10.72
C ASN A 141 10.98 -13.20 -10.06
N HIS A 142 11.13 -14.36 -10.68
CA HIS A 142 12.18 -15.31 -10.31
C HIS A 142 13.41 -15.06 -11.19
N PRO A 143 14.59 -14.72 -10.62
CA PRO A 143 15.83 -14.58 -11.41
C PRO A 143 16.19 -15.87 -12.16
N SER A 144 15.83 -17.03 -11.60
CA SER A 144 15.96 -18.34 -12.24
C SER A 144 15.20 -18.46 -13.54
N GLY A 145 14.22 -17.59 -13.82
CA GLY A 145 13.37 -17.62 -15.02
C GLY A 145 12.29 -18.70 -15.01
N HIS A 146 12.21 -19.54 -13.97
CA HIS A 146 11.12 -20.50 -13.80
C HIS A 146 9.98 -19.83 -13.01
N PRO A 147 8.73 -19.86 -13.50
CA PRO A 147 7.65 -19.10 -12.89
C PRO A 147 6.85 -19.92 -11.86
N GLU A 148 7.37 -21.05 -11.38
CA GLU A 148 6.60 -21.92 -10.47
C GLU A 148 6.59 -21.35 -9.05
N PHE A 149 5.41 -21.33 -8.42
CA PHE A 149 5.27 -20.90 -7.03
C PHE A 149 6.05 -21.81 -6.07
N SER A 150 7.02 -21.25 -5.36
CA SER A 150 7.65 -21.92 -4.23
C SER A 150 6.68 -22.06 -3.05
N THR A 151 7.06 -22.88 -2.06
CA THR A 151 6.30 -23.00 -0.81
C THR A 151 6.23 -21.67 -0.06
N ASP A 152 7.33 -20.90 -0.07
CA ASP A 152 7.41 -19.60 0.58
C ASP A 152 6.53 -18.55 -0.11
N ASP A 153 6.41 -18.61 -1.44
CA ASP A 153 5.49 -17.76 -2.20
C ASP A 153 4.04 -17.99 -1.77
N LYS A 154 3.65 -19.26 -1.63
CA LYS A 154 2.28 -19.65 -1.21
C LYS A 154 1.98 -19.18 0.22
N ASN A 155 2.93 -19.35 1.13
CA ASN A 155 2.80 -18.90 2.52
C ASN A 155 2.70 -17.37 2.61
N THR A 156 3.57 -16.66 1.88
CA THR A 156 3.57 -15.19 1.82
C THR A 156 2.23 -14.68 1.29
N TRP A 157 1.76 -15.25 0.18
CA TRP A 157 0.47 -14.88 -0.40
C TRP A 157 -0.70 -15.09 0.57
N GLN A 158 -0.75 -16.24 1.26
CA GLN A 158 -1.81 -16.52 2.25
C GLN A 158 -1.79 -15.49 3.38
N ASN A 159 -0.61 -15.19 3.92
CA ASN A 159 -0.44 -14.18 4.97
C ASN A 159 -0.88 -12.77 4.51
N LEU A 160 -0.48 -12.35 3.31
CA LEU A 160 -0.89 -11.06 2.75
C LEU A 160 -2.41 -10.98 2.53
N ARG A 161 -3.02 -12.07 2.06
CA ARG A 161 -4.48 -12.14 1.90
C ARG A 161 -5.21 -12.02 3.23
N GLU A 162 -4.73 -12.68 4.27
CA GLU A 162 -5.33 -12.58 5.61
C GLU A 162 -5.21 -11.17 6.19
N ASN A 163 -4.07 -10.51 5.98
CA ASN A 163 -3.86 -9.12 6.38
C ASN A 163 -4.86 -8.16 5.71
N LEU A 164 -4.98 -8.24 4.39
CA LEU A 164 -5.81 -7.31 3.61
C LEU A 164 -7.32 -7.50 3.84
N LYS A 165 -7.77 -8.70 4.27
CA LYS A 165 -9.16 -8.92 4.71
C LYS A 165 -9.58 -7.96 5.83
N ALA A 166 -8.66 -7.55 6.70
CA ALA A 166 -8.97 -6.65 7.82
C ALA A 166 -9.45 -5.26 7.36
N ILE A 167 -9.07 -4.85 6.15
CA ILE A 167 -9.43 -3.55 5.53
C ILE A 167 -10.33 -3.71 4.30
N ASN A 168 -10.89 -4.91 4.07
CA ASN A 168 -11.80 -5.20 2.95
C ASN A 168 -11.18 -4.95 1.57
N VAL A 169 -9.87 -5.19 1.44
CA VAL A 169 -9.15 -5.19 0.17
C VAL A 169 -8.83 -6.63 -0.19
N GLU A 170 -9.07 -7.02 -1.43
CA GLU A 170 -8.78 -8.38 -1.89
C GLU A 170 -7.52 -8.45 -2.76
N ILE A 171 -6.77 -9.54 -2.60
CA ILE A 171 -5.77 -9.94 -3.59
C ILE A 171 -6.49 -10.76 -4.65
N SER A 172 -6.77 -10.12 -5.78
CA SER A 172 -7.51 -10.69 -6.90
C SER A 172 -6.72 -11.76 -7.64
N ASP A 173 -5.42 -11.56 -7.85
CA ASP A 173 -4.52 -12.56 -8.41
C ASP A 173 -3.09 -12.36 -7.88
N CYS A 174 -2.27 -13.39 -8.02
CA CYS A 174 -0.85 -13.38 -7.69
C CYS A 174 -0.08 -13.92 -8.89
N PHE A 175 1.00 -13.26 -9.31
CA PHE A 175 1.79 -13.66 -10.48
C PHE A 175 3.25 -13.94 -10.10
N VAL A 176 3.80 -15.02 -10.66
CA VAL A 176 5.25 -15.22 -10.73
C VAL A 176 5.68 -15.05 -12.17
N ILE A 177 6.57 -14.09 -12.41
CA ILE A 177 7.08 -13.74 -13.73
C ILE A 177 8.44 -14.42 -13.95
N GLY A 178 8.47 -15.35 -14.90
CA GLY A 178 9.70 -15.99 -15.36
C GLY A 178 10.18 -15.41 -16.68
N ASP A 179 11.06 -16.14 -17.37
CA ASP A 179 11.60 -15.69 -18.67
C ASP A 179 10.69 -16.13 -19.82
N GLY A 180 9.89 -15.20 -20.34
CA GLY A 180 8.94 -15.50 -21.41
C GLY A 180 7.79 -16.44 -20.99
N ASN A 181 7.55 -16.57 -19.69
CA ASN A 181 6.45 -17.35 -19.12
C ASN A 181 6.00 -16.72 -17.80
N PHE A 182 4.86 -17.17 -17.30
CA PHE A 182 4.34 -16.76 -16.01
C PHE A 182 3.45 -17.86 -15.43
N CYS A 183 3.25 -17.80 -14.13
CA CYS A 183 2.13 -18.48 -13.47
C CYS A 183 1.29 -17.42 -12.78
N SER A 184 -0.01 -17.65 -12.75
CA SER A 184 -0.88 -16.97 -11.82
C SER A 184 -1.67 -17.97 -10.99
N LYS A 185 -2.34 -17.50 -9.94
CA LYS A 185 -3.16 -18.36 -9.08
C LYS A 185 -4.22 -19.12 -9.90
N ASP A 186 -4.84 -18.44 -10.85
CA ASP A 186 -5.90 -18.99 -11.69
C ASP A 186 -5.36 -19.53 -13.04
N TYR A 187 -4.02 -19.51 -13.23
CA TYR A 187 -3.34 -19.94 -14.45
C TYR A 187 -2.03 -20.72 -14.15
N PRO A 188 -2.12 -22.02 -13.81
CA PRO A 188 -0.96 -22.83 -13.45
C PRO A 188 -0.07 -23.19 -14.66
N TYR A 189 1.23 -23.35 -14.40
CA TYR A 189 2.26 -23.82 -15.35
C TYR A 189 1.87 -25.18 -15.98
N PRO A 190 2.24 -25.50 -17.26
CA PRO A 190 3.05 -24.75 -18.21
C PRO A 190 2.21 -24.16 -19.33
N LYS A 191 2.11 -22.83 -19.38
CA LYS A 191 1.48 -22.16 -20.52
C LYS A 191 2.38 -21.01 -20.96
N GLU A 192 3.04 -21.20 -22.09
CA GLU A 192 4.01 -20.28 -22.66
C GLU A 192 3.37 -18.91 -22.97
N PHE A 193 4.18 -17.86 -22.85
CA PHE A 193 3.87 -16.58 -23.45
C PHE A 193 4.05 -16.72 -24.96
N ASN A 194 2.96 -16.99 -25.68
CA ASN A 194 3.01 -16.91 -27.14
C ASN A 194 3.29 -15.45 -27.53
N GLN A 195 4.58 -15.11 -27.75
CA GLN A 195 5.01 -13.93 -28.51
C GLN A 195 4.46 -13.94 -29.95
N SER A 196 3.88 -15.06 -30.37
CA SER A 196 3.20 -15.28 -31.66
C SER A 196 1.75 -14.78 -31.71
N ALA A 197 1.18 -14.24 -30.62
CA ALA A 197 0.02 -13.36 -30.75
C ALA A 197 0.49 -11.96 -31.20
N SER A 198 1.16 -11.93 -32.34
CA SER A 198 0.81 -10.93 -33.33
C SER A 198 -0.64 -11.21 -33.72
N THR A 199 -1.58 -10.76 -32.87
CA THR A 199 -2.71 -10.05 -33.46
C THR A 199 -2.05 -9.15 -34.48
N LYS A 200 -2.44 -9.24 -35.76
CA LYS A 200 -2.09 -8.20 -36.71
C LYS A 200 -2.59 -6.89 -36.08
N ILE A 201 -1.76 -6.26 -35.26
CA ILE A 201 -1.81 -4.84 -35.02
C ILE A 201 -1.37 -4.36 -36.38
N GLN A 202 -2.37 -4.19 -37.24
CA GLN A 202 -2.28 -3.26 -38.32
C GLN A 202 -1.96 -1.95 -37.61
N LEU A 203 -0.67 -1.68 -37.47
CA LEU A 203 -0.19 -0.34 -37.23
C LEU A 203 -0.68 0.40 -38.47
N ASP A 204 -1.86 1.01 -38.37
CA ASP A 204 -2.24 2.07 -39.27
C ASP A 204 -1.20 3.16 -39.02
N VAL A 205 -0.09 3.06 -39.76
CA VAL A 205 0.87 4.14 -39.92
C VAL A 205 0.03 5.27 -40.51
N PRO A 206 -0.25 6.35 -39.76
CA PRO A 206 -1.04 7.44 -40.30
C PRO A 206 -0.26 7.97 -41.50
N GLN A 207 -0.83 7.81 -42.70
CA GLN A 207 -0.29 8.43 -43.90
C GLN A 207 -0.11 9.92 -43.61
N LYS A 208 1.13 10.41 -43.81
CA LYS A 208 1.56 11.82 -43.78
C LYS A 208 0.39 12.80 -43.75
N ARG A 209 -0.13 13.12 -42.56
CA ARG A 209 -1.06 14.23 -42.34
C ARG A 209 -0.26 15.32 -41.65
N ASN A 210 -0.18 16.48 -42.31
CA ASN A 210 0.66 17.63 -41.98
C ASN A 210 0.83 17.85 -40.47
N ASP A 211 2.08 17.63 -40.02
CA ASP A 211 2.55 17.61 -38.63
C ASP A 211 2.28 18.89 -37.84
N LEU A 212 1.92 20.01 -38.50
CA LEU A 212 1.68 21.28 -37.83
C LEU A 212 0.38 21.30 -37.02
N GLN A 213 -0.74 20.86 -37.59
CA GLN A 213 -2.02 20.85 -36.86
C GLN A 213 -2.05 19.82 -35.73
N TYR A 214 -1.36 18.68 -35.89
CA TYR A 214 -1.25 17.67 -34.84
C TYR A 214 -0.35 18.15 -33.70
N ARG A 215 0.79 18.79 -34.00
CA ARG A 215 1.69 19.39 -33.00
C ARG A 215 1.08 20.61 -32.31
N GLU A 216 0.30 21.42 -33.00
CA GLU A 216 -0.48 22.51 -32.38
C GLU A 216 -1.61 21.95 -31.52
N SER A 217 -2.30 20.88 -31.96
CA SER A 217 -3.29 20.21 -31.11
C SER A 217 -2.65 19.51 -29.89
N LEU A 218 -1.42 18.99 -30.04
CA LEU A 218 -0.65 18.37 -28.97
C LEU A 218 -0.04 19.42 -28.05
N SER A 219 0.42 20.57 -28.54
CA SER A 219 0.90 21.67 -27.71
C SER A 219 -0.25 22.32 -26.96
N HIS A 220 -1.43 22.43 -27.59
CA HIS A 220 -2.65 22.93 -26.96
C HIS A 220 -3.23 21.91 -25.96
N ARG A 221 -3.05 20.60 -26.22
CA ARG A 221 -3.35 19.52 -25.26
C ARG A 221 -2.33 19.48 -24.12
N LEU A 222 -1.05 19.60 -24.41
CA LEU A 222 0.05 19.67 -23.42
C LEU A 222 -0.05 20.94 -22.58
N SER A 223 -0.45 22.09 -23.15
CA SER A 223 -0.72 23.31 -22.40
C SER A 223 -1.98 23.20 -21.55
N SER A 224 -2.97 22.41 -21.98
CA SER A 224 -4.09 22.00 -21.11
C SER A 224 -3.70 20.96 -20.06
N TYR A 225 -2.65 20.16 -20.29
CA TYR A 225 -2.09 19.22 -19.30
C TYR A 225 -1.17 19.89 -18.28
N THR A 226 -0.47 20.98 -18.64
CA THR A 226 0.28 21.80 -17.68
C THR A 226 -0.64 22.60 -16.74
N ASN A 227 -1.93 22.73 -17.08
CA ASN A 227 -2.99 23.21 -16.18
C ASN A 227 -3.75 22.07 -15.46
N LEU A 228 -3.32 20.82 -15.65
CA LEU A 228 -3.82 19.62 -14.95
C LEU A 228 -2.85 19.13 -13.89
N GLU A 229 -1.91 19.97 -13.44
CA GLU A 229 -1.55 19.90 -12.03
C GLU A 229 -2.78 20.30 -11.23
N LYS A 230 -3.27 19.35 -10.42
CA LYS A 230 -4.37 19.46 -9.47
C LYS A 230 -5.76 19.15 -10.06
N SER A 231 -6.00 17.87 -10.33
CA SER A 231 -7.37 17.35 -10.26
C SER A 231 -7.96 17.78 -8.92
N VAL A 232 -9.17 18.35 -8.87
CA VAL A 232 -9.83 18.71 -7.60
C VAL A 232 -9.80 17.53 -6.62
N VAL A 233 -9.87 16.30 -7.14
CA VAL A 233 -9.74 15.06 -6.36
C VAL A 233 -8.30 14.79 -5.94
N SER A 234 -7.30 14.98 -6.81
CA SER A 234 -5.88 14.80 -6.42
C SER A 234 -5.41 15.90 -5.47
N ASP A 235 -5.97 17.09 -5.55
CA ASP A 235 -5.64 18.26 -4.74
C ASP A 235 -6.36 18.22 -3.39
N ILE A 236 -7.57 17.63 -3.34
CA ILE A 236 -8.23 17.23 -2.10
C ILE A 236 -7.51 16.03 -1.48
N ALA A 237 -7.09 15.02 -2.26
CA ALA A 237 -6.36 13.87 -1.77
C ALA A 237 -4.95 14.24 -1.30
N LEU A 238 -4.24 15.13 -2.02
CA LEU A 238 -2.99 15.74 -1.55
C LEU A 238 -3.26 16.66 -0.37
N LYS A 239 -4.31 17.49 -0.32
CA LYS A 239 -4.63 18.23 0.90
C LYS A 239 -4.95 17.32 2.08
N ILE A 240 -5.60 16.18 1.88
CA ILE A 240 -5.95 15.18 2.92
C ILE A 240 -4.72 14.37 3.34
N ALA A 241 -3.81 14.06 2.41
CA ALA A 241 -2.56 13.36 2.66
C ALA A 241 -1.51 14.31 3.28
N GLU A 242 -1.45 15.56 2.82
CA GLU A 242 -0.67 16.66 3.39
C GLU A 242 -1.26 17.12 4.72
N THR A 243 -2.59 17.13 4.94
CA THR A 243 -3.11 17.28 6.32
C THR A 243 -2.80 16.03 7.14
N ALA A 244 -2.79 14.82 6.60
CA ALA A 244 -2.38 13.65 7.38
C ALA A 244 -0.86 13.58 7.67
N LEU A 245 -0.03 14.20 6.82
CA LEU A 245 1.42 14.28 6.95
C LEU A 245 1.87 15.54 7.71
N ASN A 246 1.10 16.64 7.65
CA ASN A 246 1.31 17.92 8.36
C ASN A 246 0.44 18.06 9.61
N GLU A 247 -0.51 17.14 9.86
CA GLU A 247 -1.02 16.87 11.20
C GLU A 247 0.15 16.31 11.97
N SER A 248 0.95 17.24 12.49
CA SER A 248 1.83 17.00 13.62
C SER A 248 1.03 16.15 14.61
N PRO A 249 1.61 15.07 15.18
CA PRO A 249 0.93 14.26 16.18
C PRO A 249 0.22 15.23 17.11
N ASN A 250 -1.09 15.06 17.26
CA ASN A 250 -1.88 15.92 18.12
C ASN A 250 -1.36 15.65 19.54
N GLN A 251 -0.34 16.42 19.91
CA GLN A 251 0.44 16.43 21.13
C GLN A 251 1.55 15.37 21.28
N ASN A 252 2.69 15.83 21.80
CA ASN A 252 3.87 15.05 22.17
C ASN A 252 3.61 14.25 23.48
N ILE A 253 2.43 13.63 23.60
CA ILE A 253 1.98 12.94 24.82
C ILE A 253 2.41 11.49 24.75
N LYS A 254 3.31 11.12 25.66
CA LYS A 254 3.84 9.76 25.79
C LYS A 254 3.04 9.00 26.85
N ILE A 255 2.42 7.90 26.47
CA ILE A 255 1.72 7.00 27.37
C ILE A 255 2.72 5.99 27.95
N ASN A 256 3.17 6.25 29.18
CA ASN A 256 4.07 5.36 29.92
C ASN A 256 3.33 4.44 30.92
N GLY A 257 2.00 4.40 30.90
CA GLY A 257 1.19 3.58 31.80
C GLY A 257 -0.30 3.94 31.77
N PRO A 258 -1.13 3.24 32.55
CA PRO A 258 -2.59 3.40 32.56
C PRO A 258 -3.03 4.82 32.95
N ILE A 259 -2.39 5.43 33.96
CA ILE A 259 -2.66 6.81 34.39
C ILE A 259 -2.50 7.81 33.24
N ALA A 260 -1.39 7.74 32.50
CA ALA A 260 -1.13 8.65 31.38
C ALA A 260 -2.12 8.46 30.23
N ALA A 261 -2.58 7.22 30.00
CA ALA A 261 -3.65 6.95 29.03
C ALA A 261 -4.97 7.58 29.48
N ALA A 262 -5.33 7.41 30.75
CA ALA A 262 -6.56 7.96 31.32
C ALA A 262 -6.59 9.49 31.30
N GLN A 263 -5.46 10.18 31.58
CA GLN A 263 -5.35 11.64 31.43
C GLN A 263 -5.65 12.12 30.01
N GLU A 264 -5.14 11.41 29.00
CA GLU A 264 -5.38 11.78 27.61
C GLU A 264 -6.81 11.44 27.15
N ILE A 265 -7.37 10.33 27.64
CA ILE A 265 -8.78 9.98 27.41
C ILE A 265 -9.67 11.08 28.01
N GLU A 266 -9.44 11.48 29.25
CA GLU A 266 -10.17 12.55 29.92
C GLU A 266 -10.13 13.84 29.10
N ARG A 267 -8.94 14.24 28.63
CA ARG A 267 -8.78 15.41 27.76
C ARG A 267 -9.64 15.28 26.50
N ILE A 268 -9.58 14.15 25.79
CA ILE A 268 -10.35 13.93 24.56
C ILE A 268 -11.85 13.95 24.84
N VAL A 269 -12.31 13.30 25.90
CA VAL A 269 -13.72 13.24 26.30
C VAL A 269 -14.24 14.64 26.62
N ASN A 270 -13.47 15.44 27.36
CA ASN A 270 -13.83 16.82 27.70
C ASN A 270 -13.94 17.73 26.46
N HIS A 271 -13.13 17.50 25.42
CA HIS A 271 -13.17 18.31 24.19
C HIS A 271 -14.21 17.84 23.18
N THR A 272 -14.44 16.52 23.09
CA THR A 272 -15.26 15.91 22.02
C THR A 272 -16.64 15.45 22.48
N GLY A 273 -16.83 15.29 23.80
CA GLY A 273 -18.03 14.68 24.38
C GLY A 273 -18.18 13.19 24.04
N ALA A 274 -17.12 12.52 23.59
CA ALA A 274 -17.21 11.15 23.10
C ALA A 274 -17.31 10.12 24.23
N ASP A 275 -18.33 9.27 24.17
CA ASP A 275 -18.51 8.17 25.14
C ASP A 275 -17.59 6.98 24.88
N SER A 276 -17.08 6.80 23.66
CA SER A 276 -16.11 5.74 23.38
C SER A 276 -15.23 6.08 22.18
N GLY A 277 -14.04 5.50 22.15
CA GLY A 277 -13.06 5.78 21.11
C GLY A 277 -11.83 4.89 21.19
N VAL A 278 -10.95 5.05 20.21
CA VAL A 278 -9.65 4.39 20.13
C VAL A 278 -8.56 5.44 20.00
N LEU A 279 -7.51 5.32 20.79
CA LEU A 279 -6.26 6.06 20.64
C LEU A 279 -5.28 5.24 19.81
N PHE A 280 -4.55 5.90 18.91
CA PHE A 280 -3.51 5.29 18.09
C PHE A 280 -2.14 5.69 18.61
N LEU A 281 -1.23 4.71 18.68
CA LEU A 281 0.10 4.86 19.28
C LEU A 281 1.21 4.52 18.29
N ASN A 282 2.31 5.26 18.35
CA ASN A 282 3.54 4.91 17.65
C ASN A 282 4.42 3.93 18.46
N THR A 283 5.59 3.58 17.93
CA THR A 283 6.58 2.68 18.58
C THR A 283 7.15 3.19 19.90
N LYS A 284 7.01 4.50 20.17
CA LYS A 284 7.45 5.14 21.42
C LYS A 284 6.29 5.33 22.41
N ASN A 285 5.14 4.72 22.15
CA ASN A 285 3.88 4.88 22.89
C ASN A 285 3.36 6.32 22.93
N GLN A 286 3.62 7.11 21.89
CA GLN A 286 3.08 8.46 21.77
C GLN A 286 1.75 8.42 21.01
N VAL A 287 0.79 9.24 21.45
CA VAL A 287 -0.49 9.38 20.76
C VAL A 287 -0.28 10.12 19.45
N ILE A 288 -0.68 9.47 18.35
CA ILE A 288 -0.55 9.98 16.97
C ILE A 288 -1.91 10.31 16.37
N GLY A 289 -3.01 9.91 17.02
CA GLY A 289 -4.37 10.20 16.60
C GLY A 289 -5.40 9.46 17.44
N ASN A 290 -6.67 9.78 17.25
CA ASN A 290 -7.79 9.15 17.91
C ASN A 290 -9.01 9.05 16.99
N LYS A 291 -9.89 8.07 17.25
CA LYS A 291 -11.16 7.92 16.53
C LYS A 291 -12.28 7.54 17.48
N THR A 292 -13.37 8.30 17.46
CA THR A 292 -14.57 7.98 18.24
C THR A 292 -15.29 6.78 17.63
N VAL A 293 -15.84 5.91 18.48
CA VAL A 293 -16.65 4.75 18.08
C VAL A 293 -17.87 4.62 18.96
N LYS A 294 -18.82 3.80 18.53
CA LYS A 294 -19.99 3.41 19.33
C LYS A 294 -19.85 1.93 19.70
N ILE A 295 -20.22 1.58 20.93
CA ILE A 295 -20.24 0.20 21.43
C ILE A 295 -21.73 -0.21 21.53
N PRO A 296 -22.14 -1.39 21.02
CA PRO A 296 -21.31 -2.45 20.43
C PRO A 296 -20.72 -2.09 19.05
N ILE A 297 -19.50 -2.57 18.79
CA ILE A 297 -18.71 -2.17 17.63
C ILE A 297 -19.09 -3.00 16.41
N THR A 298 -19.61 -2.33 15.38
CA THR A 298 -19.98 -2.95 14.10
C THR A 298 -18.77 -3.33 13.26
N ASP A 299 -18.94 -4.21 12.27
CA ASP A 299 -17.88 -4.58 11.34
C ASP A 299 -17.35 -3.39 10.53
N CYS A 300 -18.25 -2.51 10.10
CA CYS A 300 -17.89 -1.27 9.41
C CYS A 300 -16.99 -0.38 10.28
N GLN A 301 -17.32 -0.21 11.56
CA GLN A 301 -16.50 0.57 12.49
C GLN A 301 -15.12 -0.04 12.70
N ARG A 302 -15.00 -1.37 12.79
CA ARG A 302 -13.69 -2.04 12.90
C ARG A 302 -12.80 -1.77 11.69
N LYS A 303 -13.34 -1.86 10.48
CA LYS A 303 -12.61 -1.56 9.23
C LYS A 303 -12.14 -0.11 9.18
N ILE A 304 -13.03 0.83 9.53
CA ILE A 304 -12.70 2.26 9.59
C ILE A 304 -11.59 2.49 10.62
N LEU A 305 -11.69 1.90 11.81
CA LEU A 305 -10.66 1.99 12.85
C LEU A 305 -9.30 1.51 12.36
N THR A 306 -9.25 0.32 11.75
CA THR A 306 -8.01 -0.25 11.20
C THR A 306 -7.41 0.64 10.11
N ALA A 307 -8.24 1.16 9.20
CA ALA A 307 -7.77 2.07 8.15
C ALA A 307 -7.21 3.39 8.72
N ASN A 308 -7.86 3.97 9.75
CA ASN A 308 -7.34 5.17 10.43
C ASN A 308 -6.01 4.86 11.14
N ALA A 309 -5.92 3.73 11.83
CA ALA A 309 -4.69 3.32 12.50
C ALA A 309 -3.52 3.16 11.51
N LEU A 310 -3.75 2.53 10.36
CA LEU A 310 -2.74 2.39 9.29
C LEU A 310 -2.37 3.75 8.68
N LYS A 311 -3.35 4.63 8.45
CA LYS A 311 -3.12 5.99 7.93
C LYS A 311 -2.19 6.80 8.85
N HIS A 312 -2.38 6.71 10.17
CA HIS A 312 -1.53 7.39 11.15
C HIS A 312 -0.21 6.65 11.44
N ASN A 313 0.06 5.50 10.78
CA ASN A 313 1.24 4.67 11.02
C ASN A 313 1.31 4.13 12.47
N ALA A 314 0.15 3.73 12.99
CA ALA A 314 0.04 3.18 14.34
C ALA A 314 0.66 1.78 14.44
N VAL A 315 1.31 1.55 15.57
CA VAL A 315 1.84 0.24 15.99
C VAL A 315 1.04 -0.31 17.17
N GLY A 316 0.44 0.58 17.96
CA GLY A 316 -0.42 0.24 19.08
C GLY A 316 -1.76 0.98 19.03
N ALA A 317 -2.75 0.45 19.76
CA ALA A 317 -4.02 1.11 20.00
C ALA A 317 -4.50 0.92 21.44
N ILE A 318 -5.31 1.86 21.95
CA ILE A 318 -6.01 1.75 23.24
C ILE A 318 -7.48 2.05 23.01
N LEU A 319 -8.37 1.13 23.40
CA LEU A 319 -9.81 1.34 23.37
C LEU A 319 -10.28 1.97 24.69
N PHE A 320 -11.26 2.86 24.63
CA PHE A 320 -11.89 3.42 25.82
C PHE A 320 -13.40 3.54 25.69
N ARG A 321 -14.11 3.41 26.83
CA ARG A 321 -15.56 3.62 26.96
C ARG A 321 -15.91 4.30 28.28
N ARG A 322 -16.86 5.23 28.25
CA ARG A 322 -17.52 5.84 29.39
C ARG A 322 -18.63 4.94 29.93
N GLU A 323 -18.66 4.75 31.23
CA GLU A 323 -19.82 4.21 31.93
C GLU A 323 -20.78 5.35 32.29
N LEU A 324 -22.02 5.24 31.80
CA LEU A 324 -23.04 6.30 31.93
C LEU A 324 -23.97 6.07 33.12
N GLU A 325 -23.99 4.86 33.69
CA GLU A 325 -24.75 4.59 34.90
C GLU A 325 -24.05 5.21 36.12
N GLU A 326 -24.52 6.38 36.55
CA GLU A 326 -24.09 7.03 37.79
C GLU A 326 -24.48 6.16 38.99
N LYS A 327 -23.50 5.44 39.56
CA LYS A 327 -23.66 4.75 40.84
C LYS A 327 -22.98 5.59 41.94
N PRO A 328 -23.61 5.72 43.12
CA PRO A 328 -23.14 6.59 44.20
C PRO A 328 -21.84 6.13 44.87
N ALA A 329 -21.33 4.94 44.54
CA ALA A 329 -20.07 4.42 45.06
C ALA A 329 -19.44 3.44 44.07
N GLY A 330 -18.24 3.76 43.60
CA GLY A 330 -17.29 2.73 43.20
C GLY A 330 -17.13 2.50 41.69
N THR A 331 -15.93 2.02 41.40
CA THR A 331 -15.41 1.40 40.18
C THR A 331 -16.36 1.27 38.99
N PRO A 332 -15.99 1.81 37.81
CA PRO A 332 -16.71 1.58 36.56
C PRO A 332 -16.99 0.09 36.31
N LEU A 333 -18.24 -0.26 36.01
CA LEU A 333 -18.63 -1.65 35.81
C LEU A 333 -18.22 -2.14 34.42
N LEU A 334 -17.45 -3.23 34.38
CA LEU A 334 -17.16 -3.96 33.14
C LEU A 334 -18.40 -4.73 32.68
N LYS A 335 -18.83 -4.50 31.44
CA LYS A 335 -19.97 -5.18 30.81
C LYS A 335 -19.46 -6.25 29.85
N ASN A 336 -20.24 -7.30 29.61
CA ASN A 336 -19.90 -8.32 28.60
C ASN A 336 -19.69 -7.72 27.19
N SER A 337 -20.35 -6.60 26.89
CA SER A 337 -20.15 -5.83 25.66
C SER A 337 -18.73 -5.29 25.51
N ASP A 338 -18.02 -5.04 26.61
CA ASP A 338 -16.67 -4.48 26.62
C ASP A 338 -15.65 -5.53 26.21
N TYR A 339 -15.71 -6.72 26.81
CA TYR A 339 -14.91 -7.86 26.39
C TYR A 339 -15.20 -8.26 24.93
N THR A 340 -16.47 -8.20 24.52
CA THR A 340 -16.86 -8.46 23.12
C THR A 340 -16.24 -7.43 22.17
N ALA A 341 -16.28 -6.15 22.53
CA ALA A 341 -15.68 -5.07 21.74
C ALA A 341 -14.15 -5.17 21.70
N HIS A 342 -13.51 -5.46 22.85
CA HIS A 342 -12.08 -5.70 22.98
C HIS A 342 -11.62 -6.80 22.03
N ASN A 343 -12.19 -8.01 22.16
CA ASN A 343 -11.81 -9.16 21.35
C ASN A 343 -12.04 -8.92 19.85
N ALA A 344 -13.12 -8.22 19.50
CA ALA A 344 -13.44 -7.91 18.12
C ALA A 344 -12.44 -6.93 17.49
N ILE A 345 -12.02 -5.89 18.23
CA ILE A 345 -11.00 -4.94 17.79
C ILE A 345 -9.62 -5.59 17.77
N GLU A 346 -9.24 -6.32 18.83
CA GLU A 346 -7.94 -6.96 18.95
C GLU A 346 -7.69 -7.87 17.75
N LYS A 347 -8.67 -8.72 17.40
CA LYS A 347 -8.58 -9.59 16.23
C LYS A 347 -8.36 -8.80 14.93
N HIS A 348 -9.11 -7.71 14.71
CA HIS A 348 -8.99 -6.91 13.49
C HIS A 348 -7.67 -6.13 13.40
N LEU A 349 -7.23 -5.52 14.50
CA LEU A 349 -5.98 -4.78 14.54
C LEU A 349 -4.77 -5.71 14.43
N LYS A 350 -4.81 -6.86 15.11
CA LYS A 350 -3.76 -7.88 15.03
C LYS A 350 -3.56 -8.37 13.60
N ASN A 351 -4.64 -8.55 12.84
CA ASN A 351 -4.56 -8.90 11.42
C ASN A 351 -3.92 -7.81 10.56
N ALA A 352 -3.99 -6.54 10.96
CA ALA A 352 -3.26 -5.45 10.31
C ALA A 352 -1.87 -5.20 10.92
N GLY A 353 -1.43 -6.07 11.83
CA GLY A 353 -0.14 -5.97 12.52
C GLY A 353 -0.06 -4.84 13.55
N ILE A 354 -1.20 -4.41 14.10
CA ILE A 354 -1.32 -3.37 15.14
C ILE A 354 -1.73 -4.06 16.45
N LYS A 355 -1.02 -3.75 17.55
CA LYS A 355 -1.32 -4.34 18.86
C LYS A 355 -2.38 -3.53 19.59
N LEU A 356 -3.47 -4.14 20.03
CA LEU A 356 -4.32 -3.55 21.07
C LEU A 356 -3.56 -3.65 22.40
N VAL A 357 -3.15 -2.51 22.95
CA VAL A 357 -2.32 -2.44 24.16
C VAL A 357 -3.17 -2.70 25.39
N ASP A 358 -4.32 -2.03 25.47
CA ASP A 358 -5.28 -2.19 26.56
C ASP A 358 -6.67 -1.67 26.14
N SER A 359 -7.67 -1.92 26.99
CA SER A 359 -8.99 -1.30 26.92
C SER A 359 -9.40 -0.77 28.29
N PHE A 360 -9.91 0.45 28.33
CA PHE A 360 -10.30 1.13 29.56
C PHE A 360 -11.81 1.40 29.60
N VAL A 361 -12.44 1.11 30.74
CA VAL A 361 -13.77 1.62 31.05
C VAL A 361 -13.61 2.67 32.13
N PHE A 362 -14.14 3.87 31.90
CA PHE A 362 -13.99 5.00 32.81
C PHE A 362 -15.33 5.60 33.23
N GLN A 363 -15.33 6.26 34.38
CA GLN A 363 -16.45 7.06 34.88
C GLN A 363 -15.89 8.35 35.48
N GLN A 364 -16.59 9.45 35.21
CA GLN A 364 -16.28 10.76 35.78
C GLN A 364 -17.20 10.97 36.99
N GLN A 365 -16.62 11.12 38.18
CA GLN A 365 -17.33 11.29 39.44
C GLN A 365 -16.83 12.58 40.11
N ASP A 366 -17.65 13.62 40.17
CA ASP A 366 -17.31 14.95 40.73
C ASP A 366 -15.91 15.47 40.31
N ASP A 367 -14.90 15.31 41.18
CA ASP A 367 -13.50 15.74 41.01
C ASP A 367 -12.52 14.59 40.65
N GLN A 368 -13.03 13.40 40.32
CA GLN A 368 -12.24 12.21 40.01
C GLN A 368 -12.61 11.56 38.66
N PHE A 369 -11.57 11.14 37.95
CA PHE A 369 -11.65 10.26 36.79
C PHE A 369 -11.22 8.85 37.21
N VAL A 370 -12.19 7.94 37.35
CA VAL A 370 -11.95 6.56 37.76
C VAL A 370 -11.96 5.67 36.51
N PHE A 371 -10.97 4.80 36.37
CA PHE A 371 -10.89 3.89 35.23
C PHE A 371 -10.49 2.48 35.64
N VAL A 372 -10.90 1.50 34.82
CA VAL A 372 -10.60 0.08 34.97
C VAL A 372 -9.95 -0.41 33.69
N SER A 373 -8.78 -1.05 33.82
CA SER A 373 -8.13 -1.79 32.72
C SER A 373 -8.82 -3.13 32.53
N LEU A 374 -9.14 -3.50 31.30
CA LEU A 374 -9.64 -4.84 30.98
C LEU A 374 -8.54 -5.91 31.07
N ASN A 375 -7.27 -5.54 30.89
CA ASN A 375 -6.17 -6.49 30.91
C ASN A 375 -5.75 -6.90 32.33
N THR A 376 -5.71 -5.94 33.27
CA THR A 376 -5.28 -6.18 34.65
C THR A 376 -6.44 -6.25 35.64
N GLU A 377 -7.64 -5.86 35.22
CA GLU A 377 -8.83 -5.68 36.08
C GLU A 377 -8.56 -4.78 37.30
N SER A 378 -7.51 -3.96 37.23
CA SER A 378 -7.14 -3.00 38.27
C SER A 378 -7.92 -1.71 38.10
N THR A 379 -8.38 -1.16 39.23
CA THR A 379 -9.03 0.14 39.29
C THR A 379 -8.05 1.20 39.74
N GLU A 380 -8.00 2.31 39.04
CA GLU A 380 -7.18 3.47 39.37
C GLU A 380 -8.03 4.75 39.22
N SER A 381 -7.61 5.84 39.88
CA SER A 381 -8.28 7.13 39.80
C SER A 381 -7.30 8.29 39.67
N ILE A 382 -7.76 9.36 39.04
CA ILE A 382 -7.01 10.59 38.81
C ILE A 382 -7.85 11.77 39.30
N GLN A 383 -7.23 12.72 40.01
CA GLN A 383 -7.90 13.98 40.34
C GLN A 383 -8.00 14.87 39.10
N LEU A 384 -9.21 15.32 38.79
CA LEU A 384 -9.49 16.29 37.74
C LEU A 384 -8.92 17.65 38.18
N SER A 385 -8.07 18.28 37.36
CA SER A 385 -7.58 19.63 37.67
C SER A 385 -8.75 20.62 37.59
N GLN A 386 -9.04 21.33 38.69
CA GLN A 386 -10.08 22.36 38.71
C GLN A 386 -9.87 23.33 37.54
N SER A 387 -10.92 23.50 36.72
CA SER A 387 -10.95 24.58 35.72
C SER A 387 -10.70 25.91 36.43
N PRO A 388 -9.85 26.82 35.90
CA PRO A 388 -9.68 28.12 36.53
C PRO A 388 -11.05 28.81 36.63
N PRO A 389 -11.34 29.51 37.75
CA PRO A 389 -12.65 30.10 37.97
C PRO A 389 -12.98 31.02 36.80
N LYS A 390 -14.17 30.83 36.20
CA LYS A 390 -14.70 31.71 35.16
C LYS A 390 -14.51 33.15 35.63
N SER A 391 -13.63 33.89 34.95
CA SER A 391 -13.37 35.28 35.30
C SER A 391 -14.71 36.02 35.28
N THR A 392 -15.11 36.53 36.43
CA THR A 392 -16.27 37.41 36.55
C THR A 392 -16.06 38.57 35.57
N ARG A 393 -16.95 38.68 34.58
CA ARG A 393 -17.06 39.87 33.73
C ARG A 393 -17.27 41.06 34.66
N ARG A 394 -16.23 41.86 34.88
CA ARG A 394 -16.38 43.22 35.40
C ARG A 394 -17.11 44.01 34.32
N ASN A 395 -18.40 44.25 34.53
CA ASN A 395 -19.14 45.30 33.85
C ASN A 395 -18.39 46.62 34.10
N ARG A 396 -17.82 47.19 33.05
CA ARG A 396 -17.46 48.61 33.01
C ARG A 396 -18.72 49.35 32.54
N THR A 397 -19.37 50.00 33.50
CA THR A 397 -20.24 51.17 33.29
C THR A 397 -19.46 52.32 32.70
#